data_AF-K2JA58-F1
#
_entry.id   AF-K2JA58-F1
#
_cell.length_a   1.000
_cell.length_b   1.000
_cell.length_c   1.000
_cell.angle_alpha   90.00
_cell.angle_beta   90.00
_cell.angle_gamma   90.00
#
_symmetry.space_group_name_H-M   'P 1'
#
loop_
_entity.id
_entity.type
_entity.pdbx_description
1 polymer ?
#
loop_
_entity_poly.entity_id
_entity_poly.type
_entity_poly.pdbx_seq_one_letter_code
_entity_poly.pdbx_strand_id
1 'polypeptide(L)' 'MARLFLIPLALCILWYLVMNHFQIPFERGRKGFYWIIGLSAFLIGFLSLMLHLTASS' A
#
# COMPACT_ATOMS: atom_id res chain seq x y z
N MET A 1 8.66 -13.66 9.70
CA MET A 1 8.83 -13.10 8.34
C MET A 1 7.53 -12.57 7.69
N ALA A 2 6.39 -12.45 8.40
CA ALA A 2 5.10 -12.03 7.80
C ALA A 2 4.62 -10.60 8.16
N ARG A 3 5.40 -9.83 8.95
CA ARG A 3 4.95 -8.54 9.52
C ARG A 3 4.76 -7.43 8.49
N LEU A 4 5.48 -7.47 7.38
CA LEU A 4 5.38 -6.47 6.31
C LEU A 4 4.04 -6.55 5.55
N PHE A 5 3.35 -7.69 5.59
CA PHE A 5 2.04 -7.87 4.97
C PHE A 5 0.89 -7.33 5.84
N LEU A 6 1.10 -7.21 7.15
CA LEU A 6 0.13 -6.60 8.07
C LEU A 6 -0.01 -5.10 7.85
N ILE A 7 1.03 -4.42 7.36
CA ILE A 7 1.00 -2.98 7.10
C ILE A 7 -0.04 -2.64 6.02
N PRO A 8 0.00 -3.21 4.79
CA PRO A 8 -1.03 -2.94 3.78
C PRO A 8 -2.40 -3.48 4.21
N LEU A 9 -2.47 -4.59 4.95
CA LEU A 9 -3.73 -5.11 5.46
C LEU A 9 -4.40 -4.14 6.45
N ALA A 10 -3.63 -3.62 7.41
CA ALA A 10 -4.10 -2.64 8.38
C ALA A 10 -4.48 -1.32 7.69
N LEU A 11 -3.71 -0.89 6.69
CA LEU A 11 -3.98 0.33 5.93
C LEU A 11 -5.28 0.20 5.08
N CYS A 12 -5.53 -0.99 4.51
CA CYS A 12 -6.79 -1.32 3.83
C CYS A 12 -7.98 -1.31 4.79
N ILE A 13 -7.84 -1.88 5.99
CA ILE A 13 -8.90 -1.88 7.02
C ILE A 13 -9.19 -0.45 7.49
N LEU A 14 -8.15 0.37 7.70
CA LEU A 14 -8.29 1.77 8.06
C LEU A 14 -9.03 2.56 6.97
N TRP A 15 -8.68 2.33 5.69
CA TRP A 15 -9.34 2.98 4.56
C TRP A 15 -10.81 2.56 4.42
N TYR A 16 -11.10 1.29 4.67
CA TYR A 16 -12.47 0.76 4.71
C TYR A 16 -13.30 1.42 5.82
N LEU A 17 -12.74 1.61 7.02
CA LEU A 17 -13.41 2.32 8.12
C LEU A 17 -13.69 3.79 7.76
N VAL A 18 -12.74 4.48 7.12
CA VAL A 18 -12.93 5.86 6.66
C VAL A 18 -14.04 5.94 5.60
N MET A 19 -14.05 5.02 4.64
CA MET A 19 -15.13 4.93 3.65
C MET A 19 -16.49 4.71 4.31
N ASN A 20 -16.57 3.82 5.29
CA ASN A 20 -17.81 3.50 5.98
C ASN A 20 -18.32 4.70 6.81
N HIS A 21 -17.42 5.41 7.48
CA HIS A 21 -17.76 6.60 8.29
C HIS A 21 -18.22 7.78 7.42
N PHE A 22 -17.57 8.01 6.28
CA PHE A 22 -17.93 9.10 5.36
C PHE A 22 -18.98 8.71 4.30
N GLN A 23 -19.53 7.49 4.34
CA GLN A 23 -20.48 6.96 3.35
C GLN A 23 -19.97 7.15 1.90
N ILE A 24 -18.66 6.97 1.70
CA ILE A 24 -18.04 7.19 0.38
C ILE A 24 -18.45 6.03 -0.53
N PRO A 25 -19.04 6.31 -1.71
CA PRO A 25 -19.43 5.26 -2.64
C PRO A 25 -18.22 4.42 -3.07
N PHE A 26 -18.43 3.12 -3.22
CA PHE A 26 -17.40 2.13 -3.53
C PHE A 26 -16.52 2.52 -4.73
N GLU A 27 -17.12 3.15 -5.74
CA GLU A 27 -16.45 3.70 -6.92
C GLU A 27 -15.28 4.65 -6.57
N ARG A 28 -15.49 5.55 -5.61
CA ARG A 28 -14.46 6.50 -5.17
C ARG A 28 -13.48 5.87 -4.19
N GLY A 29 -13.98 4.92 -3.38
CA GLY A 29 -13.19 4.16 -2.42
C GLY A 29 -12.03 3.39 -3.03
N ARG A 30 -12.25 2.78 -4.21
CA ARG A 30 -11.24 2.02 -4.97
C ARG A 30 -9.99 2.83 -5.26
N LYS A 31 -10.10 4.15 -5.45
CA LYS A 31 -8.97 5.03 -5.75
C LYS A 31 -7.95 5.07 -4.60
N GLY A 32 -8.41 5.00 -3.35
CA GLY A 32 -7.52 4.93 -2.20
C GLY A 32 -6.82 3.57 -2.05
N PHE A 33 -7.52 2.48 -2.37
CA PHE A 33 -6.89 1.16 -2.47
C PHE A 33 -5.78 1.12 -3.53
N TYR A 34 -6.01 1.72 -4.71
CA TYR A 34 -4.95 1.85 -5.73
C TYR A 34 -3.76 2.66 -5.24
N TRP A 35 -3.99 3.70 -4.43
CA TRP A 35 -2.90 4.46 -3.80
C TRP A 35 -2.09 3.61 -2.81
N ILE A 36 -2.75 2.80 -1.98
CA ILE A 36 -2.09 1.91 -1.01
C ILE A 36 -1.23 0.86 -1.73
N ILE A 37 -1.79 0.23 -2.77
CA ILE A 37 -1.09 -0.76 -3.59
C ILE A 37 0.07 -0.12 -4.35
N GLY A 38 -0.18 1.04 -4.99
CA GLY A 38 0.83 1.77 -5.74
C GLY A 38 2.00 2.23 -4.86
N LEU A 39 1.72 2.76 -3.67
CA LEU A 39 2.75 3.17 -2.73
C LEU A 39 3.57 1.98 -2.22
N SER A 40 2.91 0.84 -1.95
CA SER A 40 3.59 -0.39 -1.54
C SER A 40 4.48 -0.94 -2.66
N ALA A 41 3.96 -1.02 -3.89
CA ALA A 41 4.71 -1.49 -5.05
C ALA A 41 5.87 -0.57 -5.40
N PHE A 42 5.66 0.75 -5.31
CA PHE A 42 6.72 1.74 -5.49
C PHE A 42 7.83 1.56 -4.45
N LEU A 43 7.49 1.40 -3.18
CA LEU A 43 8.46 1.21 -2.11
C LEU A 43 9.26 -0.08 -2.31
N ILE A 44 8.60 -1.18 -2.68
CA ILE A 44 9.26 -2.46 -3.00
C ILE A 44 10.19 -2.31 -4.21
N GLY A 45 9.72 -1.68 -5.29
CA GLY A 45 10.50 -1.44 -6.48
C GLY A 45 11.73 -0.56 -6.21
N PHE A 46 11.54 0.52 -5.45
CA PHE A 46 12.60 1.42 -5.04
C PHE A 46 13.64 0.72 -4.16
N LEU A 47 13.19 -0.07 -3.17
CA LEU A 47 14.08 -0.81 -2.29
C LEU A 47 14.86 -1.89 -3.07
N SER A 48 14.19 -2.62 -3.97
CA SER A 48 14.84 -3.58 -4.88
C SER A 48 15.86 -2.90 -5.78
N LEU A 49 15.56 -1.72 -6.31
CA LEU A 49 16.49 -0.95 -7.14
C LEU A 49 17.73 -0.54 -6.33
N MET A 50 17.54 0.00 -5.12
CA MET A 50 18.62 0.34 -4.19
C MET A 50 19.50 -0.88 -3.87
N LEU A 51 18.88 -2.02 -3.59
CA LEU A 51 19.58 -3.28 -3.31
C LEU A 51 20.38 -3.75 -4.53
N HIS A 52 19.82 -3.66 -5.73
CA HIS A 52 20.51 -4.04 -6.95
C HIS A 52 21.73 -3.16 -7.19
N LEU A 53 21.57 -1.84 -7.04
CA LEU A 53 22.66 -0.87 -7.19
C LEU A 53 23.76 -1.08 -6.15
N THR A 54 23.39 -1.37 -4.90
CA THR A 54 24.35 -1.61 -3.81
C THR A 54 25.01 -2.99 -3.89
N ALA A 55 24.31 -4.01 -4.39
CA ALA A 55 24.88 -5.33 -4.60
C ALA A 55 25.80 -5.38 -5.82
N SER A 56 25.68 -4.42 -6.74
CA SER A 56 26.56 -4.28 -7.91
C SER A 56 27.85 -3.47 -7.65
N SER A 57 28.07 -2.99 -6.42
CA SER A 57 29.29 -2.29 -5.97
C SER A 57 30.07 -3.13 -4.97
#